data_AF-A0A329S4N5-F1
#
_entry.id   AF-A0A329S4N5-F1
#
_cell.length_a   1.000
_cell.length_b   1.000
_cell.length_c   1.000
_cell.angle_alpha   90.00
_cell.angle_beta   90.00
_cell.angle_gamma   90.00
#
_symmetry.space_group_name_H-M   'P 1'
#
loop_
_entity.id
_entity.type
_entity.pdbx_description
1 polymer ?
#
loop_
_entity_poly.entity_id
_entity_poly.type
_entity_poly.pdbx_seq_one_letter_code
_entity_poly.pdbx_strand_id
1 'polypeptide(L)'
;MIKLKSLNLSAKLRFKSKLRPVLHQATRWSSTFCMVNRYVKLLEFIQDDDNLAEYLPSPAANHTLRKLLEDLKKIESVSKELQSKSVSIADVRS
;
A
#
# COMPACT_ATOMS: atom_id res chain seq x y z
N MET A 1 -6.61 -3.54 9.57
CA MET A 1 -5.90 -4.78 9.96
C MET A 1 -5.63 -4.79 11.46
N ILE A 2 -6.50 -5.42 12.25
CA ILE A 2 -6.35 -5.51 13.72
C ILE A 2 -5.52 -6.76 14.12
N LYS A 3 -5.45 -7.77 13.24
CA LYS A 3 -4.91 -9.11 13.54
C LYS A 3 -3.38 -9.25 13.58
N LEU A 4 -2.57 -8.22 13.26
CA LEU A 4 -1.09 -8.30 13.30
C LEU A 4 -0.44 -7.49 14.44
N LYS A 5 -1.22 -7.12 15.47
CA LYS A 5 -0.72 -6.34 16.61
C LYS A 5 0.09 -7.19 17.61
N SER A 6 -0.15 -8.51 17.67
CA SER A 6 0.56 -9.37 18.62
C SER A 6 2.02 -9.57 18.21
N LEU A 7 2.91 -9.59 19.21
CA LEU A 7 4.36 -9.74 19.01
C LEU A 7 4.69 -10.99 18.19
N ASN A 8 3.99 -12.09 18.46
CA ASN A 8 4.17 -13.37 17.77
C ASN A 8 3.81 -13.30 16.28
N LEU A 9 2.70 -12.65 15.93
CA LEU A 9 2.29 -12.50 14.53
C LEU A 9 3.18 -11.50 13.79
N SER A 10 3.61 -10.43 14.45
CA SER A 10 4.62 -9.51 13.91
C SER A 10 5.97 -10.20 13.68
N ALA A 11 6.39 -11.11 14.57
CA ALA A 11 7.62 -11.87 14.41
C ALA A 11 7.53 -12.84 13.22
N LYS A 12 6.41 -13.57 13.10
CA LYS A 12 6.16 -14.45 11.94
C LYS A 12 6.18 -13.70 10.61
N LEU A 13 5.59 -12.50 10.55
CA LEU A 13 5.64 -11.67 9.34
C LEU A 13 7.07 -11.24 9.00
N ARG A 14 7.87 -10.87 10.01
CA ARG A 14 9.27 -10.46 9.84
C ARG A 14 10.18 -11.61 9.39
N PHE A 15 9.84 -12.83 9.77
CA PHE A 15 10.56 -14.02 9.32
C PHE A 15 10.36 -14.23 7.80
N LYS A 16 9.14 -14.01 7.30
CA LYS A 16 8.82 -14.18 5.87
C LYS A 16 9.10 -12.96 5.00
N SER A 17 9.14 -11.75 5.56
CA SER A 17 9.28 -10.50 4.80
C SER A 17 9.96 -9.40 5.62
N LYS A 18 10.58 -8.42 4.96
CA LYS A 18 11.13 -7.22 5.63
C LYS A 18 10.05 -6.24 6.10
N LEU A 19 8.78 -6.61 5.98
CA LEU A 19 7.66 -5.71 6.19
C LEU A 19 7.21 -5.69 7.66
N ARG A 20 6.88 -4.50 8.19
CA ARG A 20 6.30 -4.35 9.53
C ARG A 20 4.78 -4.28 9.49
N PRO A 21 4.05 -4.74 10.52
CA PRO A 21 2.61 -4.53 10.61
C PRO A 21 2.27 -3.05 10.49
N VAL A 22 1.30 -2.72 9.64
CA VAL A 22 0.79 -1.35 9.52
C VAL A 22 -0.30 -1.18 10.58
N LEU A 23 0.00 -0.40 11.61
CA LEU A 23 -1.00 0.03 12.59
C LEU A 23 -1.91 1.06 11.92
N HIS A 24 -3.20 1.02 12.24
CA HIS A 24 -4.20 1.92 11.65
C HIS A 24 -3.75 3.38 11.80
N GLN A 25 -3.51 4.06 10.68
CA GLN A 25 -3.25 5.50 10.65
C GLN A 25 -4.57 6.20 10.32
N ALA A 26 -4.89 7.26 11.06
CA ALA A 26 -6.12 8.04 10.91
C ALA A 26 -6.13 8.94 9.65
N THR A 27 -5.09 8.89 8.80
CA THR A 27 -5.00 9.71 7.59
C THR A 27 -5.77 9.07 6.42
N ARG A 28 -6.94 9.65 6.16
CA ARG A 28 -7.97 9.13 5.23
C ARG A 28 -7.57 9.14 3.75
N TRP A 29 -6.61 9.96 3.34
CA TRP A 29 -6.23 10.11 1.92
C TRP A 29 -5.16 9.09 1.49
N SER A 30 -4.14 8.84 2.30
CA SER A 30 -3.08 7.88 1.95
C SER A 30 -3.45 6.43 2.22
N SER A 31 -4.58 6.16 2.90
CA SER A 31 -4.95 4.80 3.32
C SER A 31 -5.12 3.84 2.15
N THR A 32 -5.75 4.28 1.05
CA THR A 32 -5.95 3.45 -0.14
C THR A 32 -4.63 3.15 -0.84
N PHE A 33 -3.79 4.17 -1.04
CA PHE A 33 -2.45 4.00 -1.59
C PHE A 33 -1.61 3.04 -0.74
N CYS A 34 -1.54 3.27 0.57
CA CYS A 34 -0.77 2.43 1.49
C CYS A 34 -1.27 0.98 1.47
N MET A 35 -2.58 0.77 1.39
CA MET A 35 -3.18 -0.56 1.31
C MET A 35 -2.78 -1.28 0.01
N VAL A 36 -2.97 -0.64 -1.14
CA VAL A 36 -2.66 -1.25 -2.45
C VAL A 36 -1.15 -1.49 -2.60
N ASN A 37 -0.32 -0.51 -2.24
CA ASN A 37 1.13 -0.64 -2.23
C ASN A 37 1.59 -1.81 -1.34
N ARG A 38 0.97 -1.93 -0.17
CA ARG A 38 1.29 -3.01 0.76
C ARG A 38 0.89 -4.38 0.23
N TYR A 39 -0.29 -4.47 -0.37
CA TYR A 39 -0.77 -5.70 -1.00
C TYR A 39 0.17 -6.15 -2.12
N VAL A 40 0.56 -5.24 -3.03
CA VAL A 40 1.47 -5.56 -4.14
C VAL A 40 2.82 -6.06 -3.64
N LYS A 41 3.37 -5.48 -2.56
CA LYS A 41 4.62 -5.98 -1.93
C LYS A 41 4.47 -7.34 -1.26
N LEU A 42 3.27 -7.67 -0.79
CA LEU A 42 3.00 -8.97 -0.16
C LEU A 42 2.80 -10.09 -1.19
N LEU A 43 2.34 -9.76 -2.41
CA LEU A 43 2.13 -10.74 -3.48
C LEU A 43 3.39 -11.55 -3.81
N GLU A 44 4.59 -10.99 -3.66
CA GLU A 44 5.87 -11.70 -3.86
C GLU A 44 6.08 -12.84 -2.84
N PHE A 45 5.43 -12.76 -1.67
CA PHE A 45 5.59 -13.73 -0.58
C PHE A 45 4.39 -14.67 -0.42
N ILE A 46 3.27 -14.39 -1.11
CA ILE A 46 2.01 -15.13 -0.99
C ILE A 46 1.81 -16.14 -2.12
N GLN A 47 2.48 -15.97 -3.27
CA GLN A 47 2.30 -16.82 -4.45
C GLN A 47 2.59 -18.32 -4.23
N ASP A 48 3.30 -18.67 -3.15
CA ASP A 48 3.67 -20.06 -2.83
C ASP A 48 2.66 -20.81 -1.93
N ASP A 49 1.51 -20.22 -1.59
CA ASP A 49 0.54 -20.82 -0.65
C ASP A 49 -0.82 -21.06 -1.34
N ASP A 50 -1.05 -22.29 -1.81
CA ASP A 50 -2.28 -22.71 -2.49
C ASP A 50 -3.54 -22.50 -1.62
N ASN A 51 -3.41 -22.52 -0.29
CA ASN A 51 -4.53 -22.28 0.62
C ASN A 51 -5.01 -20.82 0.60
N LEU A 52 -4.19 -19.91 0.08
CA LEU A 52 -4.53 -18.49 -0.03
C LEU A 52 -5.19 -18.13 -1.36
N ALA A 53 -5.21 -19.04 -2.34
CA ALA A 53 -5.73 -18.77 -3.69
C ALA A 53 -7.18 -18.26 -3.68
N GLU A 54 -8.04 -18.79 -2.80
CA GLU A 54 -9.45 -18.37 -2.68
C GLU A 54 -9.63 -16.95 -2.13
N TYR A 55 -8.64 -16.43 -1.39
CA TYR A 55 -8.67 -15.09 -0.81
C TYR A 55 -8.01 -14.04 -1.71
N LEU A 56 -7.31 -14.48 -2.76
CA LEU A 56 -6.61 -13.59 -3.66
C LEU A 56 -7.55 -13.06 -4.76
N PRO A 57 -7.46 -11.77 -5.09
CA PRO A 57 -8.01 -11.25 -6.33
C PRO A 57 -7.52 -12.05 -7.54
N SER A 58 -8.37 -12.15 -8.56
CA SER A 58 -8.02 -12.81 -9.81
C SER A 58 -6.76 -12.21 -10.44
N PRO A 59 -6.04 -12.95 -11.30
CA PRO A 59 -4.86 -12.42 -12.01
C PRO A 59 -5.15 -11.10 -12.75
N ALA A 60 -6.33 -10.98 -13.36
CA ALA A 60 -6.77 -9.75 -14.02
C ALA A 60 -6.97 -8.59 -13.02
N ALA A 61 -7.59 -8.85 -11.87
CA ALA A 61 -7.73 -7.85 -10.81
C ALA A 61 -6.37 -7.41 -10.26
N ASN A 62 -5.41 -8.34 -10.11
CA ASN A 62 -4.05 -8.01 -9.70
C ASN A 62 -3.32 -7.12 -10.71
N HIS A 63 -3.49 -7.37 -12.00
CA HIS A 63 -2.97 -6.49 -13.05
C HIS A 63 -3.55 -5.07 -12.93
N THR A 64 -4.88 -4.96 -12.74
CA THR A 64 -5.55 -3.67 -12.52
C THR A 64 -5.05 -2.96 -11.25
N LEU A 65 -4.84 -3.68 -10.15
CA LEU A 65 -4.30 -3.12 -8.91
C LEU A 65 -2.88 -2.59 -9.07
N ARG A 66 -2.02 -3.25 -9.86
CA ARG A 66 -0.68 -2.74 -10.18
C ARG A 66 -0.75 -1.45 -10.99
N LYS A 67 -1.62 -1.38 -12.00
CA LYS A 67 -1.84 -0.15 -12.77
C LYS A 67 -2.35 1.00 -11.90
N LEU A 68 -3.35 0.71 -11.06
CA LEU A 68 -3.88 1.67 -10.08
C LEU A 68 -2.79 2.20 -9.14
N LEU A 69 -1.88 1.32 -8.68
CA LEU A 69 -0.77 1.73 -7.84
C LEU A 69 0.13 2.75 -8.54
N GLU A 70 0.45 2.56 -9.81
CA GLU A 70 1.26 3.52 -10.58
C GLU A 70 0.58 4.89 -10.71
N ASP A 71 -0.74 4.91 -10.91
CA ASP A 71 -1.48 6.17 -10.97
C ASP A 71 -1.55 6.86 -9.60
N LEU A 72 -1.75 6.09 -8.52
CA LEU A 72 -1.73 6.62 -7.15
C LEU A 72 -0.35 7.17 -6.74
N LYS A 73 0.75 6.59 -7.22
CA LYS A 73 2.11 7.13 -6.97
C LYS A 73 2.27 8.53 -7.56
N LYS A 74 1.74 8.78 -8.77
CA LYS A 74 1.78 10.10 -9.40
C LYS A 74 1.01 11.12 -8.57
N ILE A 75 -0.21 10.76 -8.16
CA ILE A 75 -1.06 11.62 -7.33
C ILE A 75 -0.40 11.92 -5.98
N GLU A 76 0.22 10.91 -5.34
CA GLU A 76 0.95 11.09 -4.09
C GLU A 76 2.15 12.05 -4.26
N SER A 77 2.91 11.90 -5.34
CA SER A 77 4.04 12.79 -5.67
C SER A 77 3.58 14.24 -5.83
N VAL A 78 2.57 14.47 -6.68
CA VAL A 78 2.00 15.81 -6.91
C VAL A 78 1.44 16.38 -5.62
N SER A 79 0.71 15.59 -4.83
CA SER A 79 0.15 16.05 -3.55
C SER A 79 1.23 16.50 -2.56
N LYS A 80 2.36 15.78 -2.50
CA LYS A 80 3.49 16.15 -1.63
C LYS A 80 4.19 17.41 -2.13
N GLU A 81 4.36 17.54 -3.44
CA GLU A 81 4.95 18.71 -4.06
C GLU A 81 4.10 19.96 -3.84
N LEU A 82 2.78 19.86 -4.04
CA LEU A 82 1.83 20.94 -3.75
C LEU A 82 1.82 21.36 -2.27
N GLN A 83 2.09 20.43 -1.35
CA GLN A 83 2.22 20.72 0.08
C GLN A 83 3.61 21.25 0.48
N SER A 84 4.56 21.33 -0.46
CA SER A 84 5.90 21.85 -0.19
C SER A 84 5.88 23.37 -0.01
N LYS A 85 6.82 23.89 0.79
CA LYS A 85 6.95 25.34 1.03
C LYS A 85 7.37 26.13 -0.22
N SER A 86 7.84 25.43 -1.26
CA SER A 86 8.31 26.02 -2.52
C SER A 86 7.19 26.29 -3.52
N VAL A 87 5.99 25.74 -3.32
CA VAL A 87 4.86 25.93 -4.23
C VAL A 87 3.96 27.04 -3.69
N SER A 88 3.82 28.12 -4.45
CA SER A 88 2.90 29.20 -4.11
C SER A 88 1.48 28.89 -4.61
N ILE A 89 0.47 29.52 -4.03
CA ILE A 89 -0.92 29.38 -4.48
C ILE A 89 -1.11 29.85 -5.94
N ALA A 90 -0.23 30.73 -6.44
CA ALA A 90 -0.27 31.17 -7.84
C ALA A 90 0.11 30.02 -8.79
N ASP A 91 1.12 29.23 -8.43
CA ASP A 91 1.61 28.09 -9.23
C ASP A 91 0.59 26.95 -9.36
N VAL A 92 -0.38 26.88 -8.44
CA VAL A 92 -1.45 25.87 -8.43
C VAL A 92 -2.63 26.25 -9.36
N ARG A 93 -2.79 27.54 -9.65
CA ARG A 93 -3.97 28.08 -10.37
C ARG A 93 -3.76 28.26 -11.87
N SER A 94 -2.51 28.27 -12.32
CA SER A 94 -2.09 28.31 -13.73
C SER A 94 -2.29 26.97 -14.42
#